data_AF-A0A0A6PDS0-F1
#
_entry.id   AF-A0A0A6PDS0-F1
#
_cell.length_a   1.000
_cell.length_b   1.000
_cell.length_c   1.000
_cell.angle_alpha   90.00
_cell.angle_beta   90.00
_cell.angle_gamma   90.00
#
_symmetry.space_group_name_H-M   'P 1'
#
loop_
_entity.id
_entity.type
_entity.pdbx_description
1 polymer ?
#
loop_
_entity_poly.entity_id
_entity_poly.type
_entity_poly.pdbx_seq_one_letter_code
_entity_poly.pdbx_strand_id
1 'polypeptide(L)' 'MQRFSYHVFLLLILWQIFSPAFADATAIIKAAIDYWRDKSSYSVAEMTIHRSDWQRTMTMWTQG' A
#
# COMPACT_ATOMS: atom_id res chain seq x y z
N MET A 1 43.41 -7.86 -2.46
CA MET A 1 42.21 -7.11 -2.00
C MET A 1 41.32 -6.61 -3.13
N GLN A 2 41.77 -6.50 -4.39
CA GLN A 2 40.95 -5.92 -5.49
C GLN A 2 39.83 -6.83 -6.04
N ARG A 3 39.97 -8.17 -6.02
CA ARG A 3 38.96 -9.10 -6.55
C ARG A 3 37.62 -9.10 -5.83
N PHE A 4 37.62 -8.91 -4.50
CA PHE A 4 36.41 -8.86 -3.68
C PHE A 4 35.58 -7.60 -3.98
N SER A 5 36.25 -6.50 -4.34
CA SER A 5 35.64 -5.21 -4.66
C SER A 5 34.74 -5.29 -5.89
N TYR A 6 35.12 -6.06 -6.92
CA TYR A 6 34.31 -6.20 -8.13
C TYR A 6 33.01 -6.95 -7.89
N HIS A 7 33.03 -8.01 -7.07
CA HIS A 7 31.82 -8.76 -6.76
C HIS A 7 30.81 -7.93 -5.95
N VAL A 8 31.29 -7.15 -4.98
CA VAL A 8 30.45 -6.21 -4.24
C VAL A 8 29.85 -5.15 -5.17
N PHE A 9 30.66 -4.62 -6.10
CA PHE A 9 30.19 -3.65 -7.09
C PHE A 9 29.15 -4.24 -8.05
N LEU A 10 29.35 -5.48 -8.49
CA LEU A 10 28.44 -6.20 -9.38
C LEU A 10 27.12 -6.53 -8.67
N LEU A 11 27.18 -6.93 -7.40
CA LEU A 11 25.99 -7.15 -6.57
C LEU A 11 25.19 -5.86 -6.33
N LEU A 12 25.87 -4.72 -6.13
CA LEU A 12 25.22 -3.42 -6.01
C LEU A 12 24.52 -3.00 -7.31
N ILE A 13 25.13 -3.26 -8.47
CA ILE A 13 24.49 -2.98 -9.77
C ILE A 13 23.28 -3.90 -10.00
N LEU A 14 23.41 -5.19 -9.69
CA LEU A 14 22.31 -6.15 -9.77
C LEU A 14 21.13 -5.74 -8.86
N TRP A 15 21.40 -5.23 -7.65
CA TRP A 15 20.37 -4.71 -6.75
C TRP A 15 19.58 -3.55 -7.37
N GLN A 16 20.24 -2.64 -8.10
CA GLN A 16 19.57 -1.49 -8.72
C GLN A 16 18.61 -1.91 -9.85
N ILE A 17 18.96 -2.94 -10.62
CA ILE A 17 18.16 -3.42 -11.77
C ILE A 17 16.88 -4.12 -11.31
N PHE A 18 16.92 -4.79 -10.15
CA PHE A 18 15.75 -5.46 -9.55
C PHE A 18 14.91 -4.55 -8.64
N SER A 19 15.28 -3.28 -8.51
CA SER A 19 14.56 -2.36 -7.63
C SER A 19 13.20 -1.98 -8.25
N PRO A 20 12.08 -2.15 -7.52
CA PRO A 20 10.77 -1.72 -7.97
C PRO A 20 10.64 -0.19 -8.07
N ALA A 21 11.70 0.56 -7.73
CA ALA A 21 11.78 2.01 -7.92
C ALA A 21 11.65 2.47 -9.39
N PHE A 22 11.79 1.55 -10.35
CA PHE A 22 11.49 1.79 -11.78
C PHE A 22 10.04 1.51 -12.17
N ALA A 23 9.17 1.09 -11.23
CA ALA A 23 7.75 0.99 -11.51
C ALA A 23 7.22 2.39 -11.85
N ASP A 24 6.53 2.50 -12.99
CA ASP A 24 5.82 3.71 -13.39
C ASP A 24 4.93 4.18 -12.24
N ALA A 25 5.04 5.46 -11.87
CA ALA A 25 4.26 6.06 -10.79
C ALA A 25 2.74 5.83 -11.00
N THR A 26 2.30 5.82 -12.26
CA THR A 26 0.91 5.51 -12.63
C THR A 26 0.56 4.07 -12.27
N ALA A 27 1.45 3.12 -12.55
CA ALA A 27 1.27 1.71 -12.22
C ALA A 27 1.21 1.49 -10.70
N ILE A 28 2.02 2.21 -9.92
CA ILE A 28 1.99 2.16 -8.46
C ILE A 28 0.63 2.64 -7.93
N ILE A 29 0.17 3.81 -8.39
CA ILE A 29 -1.13 4.36 -7.97
C ILE A 29 -2.26 3.42 -8.36
N LYS A 30 -2.23 2.89 -9.59
CA LYS A 30 -3.23 1.93 -10.07
C LYS A 30 -3.26 0.69 -9.20
N ALA A 31 -2.11 0.08 -8.91
CA ALA A 31 -2.02 -1.10 -8.06
C ALA A 31 -2.56 -0.83 -6.64
N ALA A 32 -2.28 0.35 -6.07
CA ALA A 32 -2.80 0.74 -4.77
C ALA A 32 -4.33 0.88 -4.76
N ILE A 33 -4.89 1.54 -5.79
CA ILE A 33 -6.35 1.70 -5.93
C ILE A 33 -7.03 0.35 -6.16
N ASP A 34 -6.48 -0.50 -7.03
CA ASP A 34 -7.01 -1.84 -7.33
C ASP A 34 -7.01 -2.69 -6.06
N TYR A 35 -5.92 -2.67 -5.29
CA TYR A 35 -5.81 -3.38 -4.02
C TYR A 35 -6.88 -2.92 -3.01
N TRP A 36 -7.05 -1.60 -2.88
CA TRP A 36 -8.05 -1.00 -1.98
C TRP A 36 -9.49 -1.37 -2.36
N ARG A 37 -9.76 -1.54 -3.66
CA ARG A 37 -11.10 -1.88 -4.16
C ARG A 37 -11.41 -3.38 -4.16
N ASP A 38 -10.40 -4.23 -4.33
CA ASP A 38 -10.59 -5.67 -4.58
C ASP A 38 -10.26 -6.54 -3.35
N LYS A 39 -9.08 -6.35 -2.75
CA LYS A 39 -8.53 -7.27 -1.74
C LYS A 39 -8.88 -6.88 -0.31
N SER A 40 -9.11 -5.61 -0.02
CA SER A 40 -9.48 -5.11 1.31
C SER A 40 -10.99 -4.96 1.47
N SER A 41 -11.77 -6.00 1.12
CA SER A 41 -13.24 -5.91 1.07
C SER A 41 -13.94 -6.07 2.43
N TYR A 42 -13.21 -6.34 3.52
CA TYR A 42 -13.76 -6.32 4.88
C TYR A 42 -13.54 -4.94 5.51
N SER A 43 -14.64 -4.25 5.82
CA SER A 43 -14.60 -2.95 6.48
C SER A 43 -15.65 -2.89 7.60
N VAL A 44 -15.25 -2.36 8.76
CA VAL A 44 -16.15 -2.02 9.86
C VAL A 44 -16.06 -0.51 10.05
N ALA A 45 -17.17 0.18 9.81
CA ALA A 45 -17.29 1.61 9.99
C ALA A 45 -18.22 1.89 11.16
N GLU A 46 -17.73 2.65 12.14
CA GLU A 46 -18.55 3.21 13.22
C GLU A 46 -18.77 4.69 12.95
N MET A 47 -20.02 5.09 12.77
CA MET A 47 -20.43 6.47 12.52
C MET A 47 -21.21 6.96 13.74
N THR A 48 -20.72 8.04 14.36
CA THR A 48 -21.42 8.72 15.43
C THR A 48 -21.87 10.10 14.98
N ILE A 49 -23.18 10.35 15.01
CA ILE A 49 -23.78 11.64 14.67
C ILE A 49 -23.99 12.42 15.96
N HIS A 50 -23.27 13.53 16.11
CA HIS A 50 -23.45 14.46 17.22
C HIS A 50 -24.38 15.62 16.79
N ARG A 51 -25.47 15.78 17.54
CA ARG A 51 -26.36 16.94 17.47
C ARG A 51 -26.53 17.51 18.89
N SER A 52 -26.88 18.79 18.99
CA SER A 52 -27.01 19.46 20.30
C SER A 52 -28.10 18.84 21.19
N ASP A 53 -29.09 18.21 20.57
CA ASP A 53 -30.29 17.63 21.19
C ASP A 53 -30.26 16.11 21.27
N TRP A 54 -29.43 15.42 20.47
CA TRP A 54 -29.31 13.97 20.49
C TRP A 54 -27.99 13.45 19.91
N GLN A 55 -27.70 12.18 20.19
CA GLN A 55 -26.61 11.43 19.59
C GLN A 55 -27.10 10.05 19.14
N ARG A 56 -26.61 9.58 18.00
CA ARG A 56 -26.80 8.19 17.55
C ARG A 56 -25.51 7.64 16.98
N THR A 57 -25.25 6.38 17.30
CA THR A 57 -24.13 5.60 16.78
C THR A 57 -24.68 4.49 15.89
N MET A 58 -24.07 4.30 14.73
CA MET A 58 -24.39 3.23 13.79
C MET A 58 -23.10 2.48 13.46
N THR A 59 -23.15 1.15 13.55
CA THR A 59 -22.07 0.28 13.10
C THR A 59 -22.49 -0.35 11.78
N MET A 60 -21.70 -0.10 10.74
CA MET A 60 -21.88 -0.70 9.43
C MET A 60 -20.71 -1.62 9.15
N TRP A 61 -21.02 -2.81 8.65
CA TRP A 61 -20.02 -3.74 8.16
C TRP A 61 -20.26 -3.98 6.67
N THR A 62 -19.17 -4.09 5.92
CA THR A 62 -19.19 -4.52 4.52
C THR A 62 -18.21 -5.67 4.38
N GLN A 63 -18.65 -6.71 3.69
CA GLN A 63 -17.80 -7.81 3.26
C GLN A 63 -18.11 -8.04 1.79
N GLY A 64 -17.11 -7.88 0.93
CA GLY A 64 -17.21 -8.19 -0.51
C GLY A 64 -17.15 -9.68 -0.76
#